data_AF-A0A6C2YMG5-F1
#
_entry.id   AF-A0A6C2YMG5-F1
#
_cell.length_a   1.000
_cell.length_b   1.000
_cell.length_c   1.000
_cell.angle_alpha   90.00
_cell.angle_beta   90.00
_cell.angle_gamma   90.00
#
_symmetry.space_group_name_H-M   'P 1'
#
loop_
_entity.id
_entity.type
_entity.pdbx_description
1 polymer ?
#
loop_
_entity_poly.entity_id
_entity_poly.type
_entity_poly.pdbx_seq_one_letter_code
_entity_poly.pdbx_strand_id
1 'polypeptide(L)'
;MLSPADEQRLRQWLGLPDVPWPPDHFTLLGLSPAITDAATIELHTLERMDRLRAYQLPYPELVTLAMNRLAMAMMELSDAGSRAGYAAQHTPPPVASPVPDSRRVSTATPAPAPTPLASASGKSPEWRNDVPMPEAIPLAESAPHALADSPPTRNAAPDAPKASPSVAESPIANRRHRHLQSQRDEPHSRAARRRVIARLVGIRRIVIAWRAIEPILQHPELDSAQAFEIRVWLNQFRQLSDAITLSIEPFATPGQPGSLVTALLRQPVPVALLQGMLPSQRDQLAADWRKGHRWLTERYRELRAEAESFQPPTALRRLAAIVREIERSPGYLLMLLAGMALLMGLIRSLRPS
;
A
#
# COMPACT_ATOMS: atom_id res chain seq x y z
N MET A 1 -11.30 -33.51 -3.61
CA MET A 1 -12.41 -32.57 -3.35
C MET A 1 -12.32 -32.17 -1.88
N LEU A 2 -12.59 -30.90 -1.54
CA LEU A 2 -12.59 -30.47 -0.14
C LEU A 2 -13.79 -31.08 0.59
N SER A 3 -13.62 -31.34 1.89
CA SER A 3 -14.75 -31.66 2.76
C SER A 3 -15.68 -30.43 2.90
N PRO A 4 -17.01 -30.58 2.97
CA PRO A 4 -17.92 -29.47 3.24
C PRO A 4 -17.55 -28.66 4.49
N ALA A 5 -17.00 -29.32 5.51
CA ALA A 5 -16.52 -28.65 6.72
C ALA A 5 -15.29 -27.76 6.47
N ASP A 6 -14.40 -28.18 5.56
CA ASP A 6 -13.22 -27.40 5.19
C ASP A 6 -13.61 -26.20 4.33
N GLU A 7 -14.58 -26.37 3.42
CA GLU A 7 -15.14 -25.27 2.63
C GLU A 7 -15.81 -24.21 3.51
N GLN A 8 -16.58 -24.63 4.52
CA GLN A 8 -17.17 -23.71 5.50
C GLN A 8 -16.10 -22.95 6.28
N ARG A 9 -15.02 -23.63 6.69
CA ARG A 9 -13.91 -23.03 7.42
C ARG A 9 -13.16 -21.99 6.59
N LEU A 10 -12.87 -22.30 5.31
CA LEU A 10 -12.26 -21.35 4.37
C LEU A 10 -13.14 -20.10 4.17
N ARG A 11 -14.45 -20.30 3.99
CA ARG A 11 -15.41 -19.20 3.87
C ARG A 11 -15.43 -18.33 5.13
N GLN A 12 -15.39 -18.93 6.32
CA GLN A 12 -15.33 -18.20 7.59
C GLN A 12 -14.04 -17.37 7.72
N TRP A 13 -12.86 -17.96 7.45
CA TRP A 13 -11.58 -17.24 7.55
C TRP A 13 -11.46 -16.08 6.57
N LEU A 14 -11.97 -16.29 5.36
CA LEU A 14 -12.03 -15.27 4.33
C LEU A 14 -13.25 -14.35 4.48
N GLY A 15 -14.12 -14.53 5.48
CA GLY A 15 -15.32 -13.70 5.67
C GLY A 15 -16.18 -13.59 4.41
N LEU A 16 -16.35 -14.71 3.70
CA LEU A 16 -17.14 -14.81 2.48
C LEU A 16 -18.62 -15.07 2.81
N PRO A 17 -19.55 -14.63 1.95
CA PRO A 17 -20.96 -15.02 2.08
C PRO A 17 -21.13 -16.55 1.93
N ASP A 18 -22.33 -17.06 2.25
CA ASP A 18 -22.67 -18.48 2.10
C ASP A 18 -22.91 -18.83 0.61
N VAL A 19 -21.83 -18.79 -0.16
CA VAL A 19 -21.78 -19.13 -1.58
C VAL A 19 -21.13 -20.50 -1.78
N PRO A 20 -21.48 -21.23 -2.85
CA PRO A 20 -20.83 -22.50 -3.17
C PRO A 20 -19.33 -22.32 -3.38
N TRP A 21 -18.55 -23.27 -2.89
CA TRP A 21 -17.11 -23.26 -3.09
C TRP A 21 -16.78 -24.00 -4.40
N PRO A 22 -15.88 -23.47 -5.24
CA PRO A 22 -15.17 -22.19 -5.11
C PRO A 22 -16.02 -20.98 -5.56
N PRO A 23 -15.96 -19.84 -4.86
CA PRO A 23 -16.58 -18.60 -5.31
C PRO A 23 -15.86 -18.03 -6.54
N ASP A 24 -16.50 -17.09 -7.23
CA ASP A 24 -15.87 -16.30 -8.30
C ASP A 24 -14.69 -15.46 -7.75
N HIS A 25 -13.78 -15.05 -8.64
CA HIS A 25 -12.56 -14.34 -8.25
C HIS A 25 -12.83 -12.98 -7.59
N PHE A 26 -13.92 -12.27 -7.96
CA PHE A 26 -14.27 -11.00 -7.33
C PHE A 26 -14.78 -11.24 -5.90
N THR A 27 -15.68 -12.20 -5.72
CA THR A 27 -16.19 -12.60 -4.40
C THR A 27 -15.07 -13.12 -3.52
N LEU A 28 -14.14 -13.91 -4.06
CA LEU A 28 -12.99 -14.45 -3.30
C LEU A 28 -12.10 -13.34 -2.72
N LEU A 29 -11.86 -12.27 -3.49
CA LEU A 29 -11.13 -11.09 -3.02
C LEU A 29 -12.00 -10.14 -2.17
N GLY A 30 -13.32 -10.30 -2.23
CA GLY A 30 -14.31 -9.39 -1.66
C GLY A 30 -14.30 -8.03 -2.33
N LEU A 31 -14.16 -8.03 -3.66
CA LEU A 31 -14.19 -6.85 -4.50
C LEU A 31 -15.53 -6.76 -5.23
N SER A 32 -15.96 -5.53 -5.52
CA SER A 32 -17.04 -5.31 -6.47
C SER A 32 -16.53 -5.54 -7.89
N PRO A 33 -17.30 -6.17 -8.79
CA PRO A 33 -16.93 -6.32 -10.21
C PRO A 33 -16.67 -4.99 -10.93
N ALA A 34 -17.16 -3.87 -10.38
CA ALA A 34 -16.91 -2.52 -10.91
C ALA A 34 -15.48 -2.01 -10.65
N ILE A 35 -14.73 -2.64 -9.74
CA ILE A 35 -13.36 -2.23 -9.40
C ILE A 35 -12.40 -2.82 -10.44
N THR A 36 -11.71 -1.94 -11.16
CA THR A 36 -10.79 -2.31 -12.27
C THR A 36 -9.33 -1.93 -12.00
N ASP A 37 -9.04 -1.33 -10.85
CA ASP A 37 -7.68 -0.92 -10.49
C ASP A 37 -6.84 -2.11 -10.01
N ALA A 38 -5.74 -2.37 -10.71
CA ALA A 38 -4.82 -3.47 -10.40
C ALA A 38 -4.17 -3.31 -9.02
N ALA A 39 -3.87 -2.08 -8.60
CA ALA A 39 -3.28 -1.82 -7.28
C ALA A 39 -4.25 -2.15 -6.15
N THR A 40 -5.55 -1.86 -6.35
CA THR A 40 -6.62 -2.25 -5.42
C THR A 40 -6.79 -3.77 -5.34
N ILE A 41 -6.72 -4.47 -6.47
CA ILE A 41 -6.79 -5.94 -6.53
C ILE A 41 -5.62 -6.58 -5.76
N GLU A 42 -4.41 -6.10 -6.00
CA GLU A 42 -3.19 -6.56 -5.30
C GLU A 42 -3.32 -6.33 -3.78
N LEU A 43 -3.72 -5.13 -3.37
CA LEU A 43 -3.90 -4.79 -1.95
C LEU A 43 -4.88 -5.73 -1.26
N HIS A 44 -6.05 -5.97 -1.87
CA HIS A 44 -7.06 -6.88 -1.32
C HIS A 44 -6.54 -8.32 -1.26
N THR A 45 -5.80 -8.76 -2.27
CA THR A 45 -5.19 -10.11 -2.27
C THR A 45 -4.23 -10.27 -1.09
N LEU A 46 -3.34 -9.29 -0.87
CA LEU A 46 -2.39 -9.30 0.24
C LEU A 46 -3.09 -9.31 1.60
N GLU A 47 -4.13 -8.48 1.78
CA GLU A 47 -4.93 -8.47 3.01
C GLU A 47 -5.61 -9.82 3.28
N ARG A 48 -6.09 -10.52 2.24
CA ARG A 48 -6.70 -11.85 2.36
C ARG A 48 -5.66 -12.91 2.70
N MET A 49 -4.50 -12.89 2.05
CA MET A 49 -3.39 -13.79 2.36
C MET A 49 -2.90 -13.62 3.80
N ASP A 50 -2.79 -12.37 4.28
CA ASP A 50 -2.40 -12.07 5.66
C ASP A 50 -3.37 -12.66 6.69
N ARG A 51 -4.67 -12.66 6.42
CA ARG A 51 -5.67 -13.30 7.29
C ARG A 51 -5.47 -14.82 7.37
N LEU A 52 -5.11 -15.46 6.26
CA LEU A 52 -4.90 -16.90 6.21
C LEU A 52 -3.63 -17.36 6.94
N ARG A 53 -2.61 -16.50 7.05
CA ARG A 53 -1.34 -16.83 7.74
C ARG A 53 -1.55 -17.27 9.19
N ALA A 54 -2.54 -16.71 9.89
CA ALA A 54 -2.87 -17.09 11.27
C ALA A 54 -3.30 -18.57 11.41
N TYR A 55 -3.76 -19.20 10.33
CA TYR A 55 -4.26 -20.57 10.31
C TYR A 55 -3.28 -21.57 9.68
N GLN A 56 -2.09 -21.13 9.27
CA GLN A 56 -1.15 -21.94 8.52
C GLN A 56 -0.56 -23.11 9.33
N LEU A 57 -0.35 -22.92 10.64
CA LEU A 57 0.14 -23.97 11.53
C LEU A 57 -0.89 -25.08 11.79
N PRO A 58 -2.15 -24.77 12.16
CA PRO A 58 -3.15 -25.82 12.41
C PRO A 58 -3.71 -26.46 11.12
N TYR A 59 -3.68 -25.77 9.97
CA TYR A 59 -4.29 -26.24 8.72
C TYR A 59 -3.45 -25.89 7.48
N PRO A 60 -2.21 -26.42 7.37
CA PRO A 60 -1.28 -26.02 6.31
C PRO A 60 -1.80 -26.27 4.89
N GLU A 61 -2.46 -27.42 4.67
CA GLU A 61 -3.01 -27.79 3.36
C GLU A 61 -4.15 -26.86 2.91
N LEU A 62 -5.08 -26.56 3.82
CA LEU A 62 -6.22 -25.66 3.51
C LEU A 62 -5.75 -24.24 3.23
N VAL A 63 -4.81 -23.74 4.03
CA VAL A 63 -4.24 -22.41 3.83
C VAL A 63 -3.48 -22.32 2.52
N THR A 64 -2.68 -23.34 2.17
CA THR A 64 -1.94 -23.37 0.91
C THR A 64 -2.89 -23.38 -0.29
N LEU A 65 -3.94 -24.20 -0.23
CA LEU A 65 -4.97 -24.23 -1.27
C LEU A 65 -5.64 -22.86 -1.44
N ALA A 66 -6.02 -22.22 -0.33
CA ALA A 66 -6.66 -20.92 -0.36
C ALA A 66 -5.72 -19.80 -0.85
N MET A 67 -4.45 -19.80 -0.44
CA MET A 67 -3.44 -18.86 -0.92
C MET A 67 -3.19 -19.01 -2.42
N ASN A 68 -3.08 -20.24 -2.93
CA ASN A 68 -2.94 -20.49 -4.36
C ASN A 68 -4.15 -19.97 -5.13
N ARG A 69 -5.35 -20.10 -4.56
CA ARG A 69 -6.59 -19.60 -5.19
C ARG A 69 -6.66 -18.08 -5.22
N LEU A 70 -6.23 -17.41 -4.15
CA LEU A 70 -6.07 -15.96 -4.12
C LEU A 70 -5.04 -15.47 -5.14
N ALA A 71 -3.92 -16.19 -5.30
CA ALA A 71 -2.89 -15.85 -6.28
C ALA A 71 -3.41 -15.97 -7.72
N MET A 72 -4.17 -17.04 -8.04
CA MET A 72 -4.83 -17.18 -9.34
C MET A 72 -5.84 -16.06 -9.60
N ALA A 73 -6.66 -15.73 -8.61
CA ALA A 73 -7.62 -14.62 -8.72
C ALA A 73 -6.92 -13.29 -8.98
N MET A 74 -5.80 -13.02 -8.31
CA MET A 74 -4.98 -11.83 -8.54
C MET A 74 -4.43 -11.82 -9.96
N MET A 75 -3.81 -12.90 -10.42
CA MET A 75 -3.22 -12.98 -11.76
C MET A 75 -4.26 -12.73 -12.87
N GLU A 76 -5.44 -13.35 -12.76
CA GLU A 76 -6.54 -13.21 -13.72
C GLU A 76 -7.13 -11.79 -13.74
N LEU A 77 -7.26 -11.16 -12.56
CA LEU A 77 -7.92 -9.86 -12.43
C LEU A 77 -6.96 -8.67 -12.63
N SER A 78 -5.66 -8.86 -12.44
CA SER A 78 -4.65 -7.81 -12.62
C SER A 78 -4.42 -7.45 -14.09
N ASP A 79 -4.59 -8.39 -15.03
CA ASP A 79 -4.55 -8.10 -16.47
C ASP A 79 -5.91 -7.59 -16.97
N ALA A 80 -5.91 -6.45 -17.66
CA ALA A 80 -7.15 -5.81 -18.11
C ALA A 80 -7.91 -6.65 -19.15
N GLY A 81 -7.18 -7.35 -20.04
CA GLY A 81 -7.78 -8.21 -21.07
C GLY A 81 -8.41 -9.48 -20.48
N SER A 82 -7.64 -10.19 -19.66
CA SER A 82 -8.07 -11.40 -18.94
C SER A 82 -9.28 -11.11 -18.05
N ARG A 83 -9.22 -10.01 -17.29
CA ARG A 83 -10.35 -9.56 -16.47
C ARG A 83 -11.62 -9.28 -17.26
N ALA A 84 -11.52 -8.61 -18.41
CA ALA A 84 -12.70 -8.33 -19.23
C ALA A 84 -13.34 -9.63 -19.76
N GLY A 85 -12.51 -10.58 -20.19
CA GLY A 85 -12.98 -11.93 -20.57
C GLY A 85 -13.62 -12.67 -19.40
N TYR A 86 -12.98 -12.64 -18.23
CA TYR A 86 -13.49 -13.27 -17.01
C TYR A 86 -14.83 -12.67 -16.57
N ALA A 87 -14.94 -11.34 -16.55
CA ALA A 87 -16.16 -10.62 -16.21
C ALA A 87 -17.30 -10.94 -17.18
N ALA A 88 -17.03 -11.04 -18.49
CA ALA A 88 -18.04 -11.42 -19.47
C ALA A 88 -18.57 -12.85 -19.24
N GLN A 89 -17.74 -13.78 -18.79
CA GLN A 89 -18.14 -15.16 -18.47
C GLN A 89 -18.96 -15.28 -17.18
N HIS A 90 -18.71 -14.40 -16.20
CA HIS A 90 -19.32 -14.48 -14.87
C HIS A 90 -20.41 -13.43 -14.61
N THR A 91 -20.63 -12.52 -15.55
CA THR A 91 -21.79 -11.62 -15.51
C THR A 91 -23.02 -12.44 -15.87
N PRO A 92 -24.01 -12.59 -14.95
CA PRO A 92 -25.24 -13.27 -15.31
C PRO A 92 -25.83 -12.58 -16.55
N PRO A 93 -26.31 -13.35 -17.54
CA PRO A 93 -26.90 -12.77 -18.73
C PRO A 93 -27.95 -11.75 -18.27
N PRO A 94 -27.99 -10.54 -18.87
CA PRO A 94 -28.94 -9.53 -18.46
C PRO A 94 -30.32 -10.18 -18.46
N VAL A 95 -30.90 -10.30 -17.26
CA VAL A 95 -32.25 -10.84 -17.11
C VAL A 95 -33.09 -9.96 -18.01
N ALA A 96 -33.54 -10.52 -19.13
CA ALA A 96 -34.27 -9.77 -20.14
C ALA A 96 -35.43 -9.14 -19.39
N SER A 97 -35.34 -7.82 -19.15
CA SER A 97 -36.43 -7.06 -18.56
C SER A 97 -37.65 -7.46 -19.37
N PRO A 98 -38.73 -7.95 -18.73
CA PRO A 98 -39.90 -8.45 -19.44
C PRO A 98 -40.31 -7.38 -20.42
N VAL A 99 -40.06 -7.64 -21.70
CA VAL A 99 -40.38 -6.73 -22.77
C VAL A 99 -41.88 -6.51 -22.65
N PRO A 100 -42.36 -5.26 -22.40
CA PRO A 100 -43.78 -5.01 -22.40
C PRO A 100 -44.31 -5.43 -23.77
N ASP A 101 -45.22 -6.38 -23.75
CA ASP A 101 -45.77 -7.14 -24.87
C ASP A 101 -46.32 -6.19 -25.96
N SER A 102 -45.42 -5.74 -26.83
CA SER A 102 -45.73 -4.83 -27.93
C SER A 102 -45.87 -5.67 -29.19
N ARG A 103 -47.05 -6.28 -29.25
CA ARG A 103 -47.72 -6.87 -30.41
C ARG A 103 -47.17 -6.40 -31.79
N ARG A 104 -46.59 -7.38 -32.51
CA ARG A 104 -46.57 -7.60 -33.98
C ARG A 104 -46.48 -6.36 -34.90
N VAL A 105 -45.43 -6.31 -35.72
CA VAL A 105 -45.53 -6.54 -37.18
C VAL A 105 -44.24 -7.22 -37.66
N SER A 106 -44.37 -8.43 -38.20
CA SER A 106 -43.35 -9.12 -38.98
C SER A 106 -43.37 -8.62 -40.41
N THR A 107 -42.22 -8.22 -40.94
CA THR A 107 -41.85 -8.47 -42.34
C THR A 107 -40.39 -8.88 -42.38
N ALA A 108 -40.16 -10.09 -42.88
CA ALA A 108 -38.88 -10.75 -43.01
C ALA A 108 -38.18 -10.35 -44.31
N THR A 109 -36.84 -10.28 -44.27
CA THR A 109 -35.95 -10.45 -45.43
C THR A 109 -34.66 -11.14 -44.98
N PRO A 110 -34.25 -12.28 -45.58
CA PRO A 110 -33.03 -13.00 -45.22
C PRO A 110 -31.84 -12.76 -46.17
N ALA A 111 -30.63 -13.10 -45.68
CA ALA A 111 -29.34 -13.39 -46.35
C ALA A 111 -28.24 -12.30 -46.29
N PRO A 112 -26.92 -12.62 -46.43
CA PRO A 112 -26.24 -13.93 -46.47
C PRO A 112 -25.08 -14.08 -45.45
N ALA A 113 -24.54 -15.30 -45.38
CA ALA A 113 -23.46 -15.77 -44.50
C ALA A 113 -22.06 -15.16 -44.79
N PRO A 114 -21.19 -14.99 -43.77
CA PRO A 114 -19.77 -14.74 -43.97
C PRO A 114 -18.90 -16.01 -43.91
N THR A 115 -17.97 -16.05 -44.86
CA THR A 115 -16.88 -16.99 -45.14
C THR A 115 -15.89 -17.18 -43.97
N PRO A 116 -15.30 -18.37 -43.77
CA PRO A 116 -14.26 -18.59 -42.76
C PRO A 116 -12.90 -18.04 -43.20
N LEU A 117 -12.29 -17.19 -42.38
CA LEU A 117 -10.93 -16.66 -42.56
C LEU A 117 -9.89 -17.58 -41.90
N ALA A 118 -8.77 -17.69 -42.62
CA ALA A 118 -7.68 -18.62 -42.45
C ALA A 118 -6.92 -18.54 -41.11
N SER A 119 -6.41 -19.71 -40.70
CA SER A 119 -5.36 -19.89 -39.71
C SER A 119 -4.08 -19.13 -40.10
N ALA A 120 -3.57 -18.31 -39.18
CA ALA A 120 -2.21 -17.78 -39.23
C ALA A 120 -1.38 -18.44 -38.12
N SER A 121 -0.55 -19.39 -38.51
CA SER A 121 0.50 -19.99 -37.70
C SER A 121 1.66 -18.99 -37.60
N GLY A 122 1.78 -18.34 -36.45
CA GLY A 122 2.87 -17.41 -36.12
C GLY A 122 4.04 -18.15 -35.48
N LYS A 123 5.18 -18.13 -36.16
CA LYS A 123 6.46 -18.72 -35.76
C LYS A 123 7.01 -18.06 -34.48
N SER A 124 7.61 -18.87 -33.60
CA SER A 124 8.40 -18.43 -32.45
C SER A 124 9.59 -17.55 -32.89
N PRO A 125 9.91 -16.48 -32.15
CA PRO A 125 11.15 -15.74 -32.35
C PRO A 125 12.33 -16.51 -31.75
N GLU A 126 13.22 -16.93 -32.64
CA GLU A 126 14.56 -17.46 -32.34
C GLU A 126 15.44 -16.31 -31.86
N TRP A 127 15.70 -16.24 -30.55
CA TRP A 127 16.61 -15.25 -29.96
C TRP A 127 18.06 -15.66 -30.25
N ARG A 128 18.65 -15.04 -31.27
CA ARG A 128 20.05 -15.18 -31.66
C ARG A 128 20.94 -14.39 -30.67
N ASN A 129 21.81 -15.10 -29.96
CA ASN A 129 22.78 -14.57 -28.99
C ASN A 129 24.02 -13.98 -29.68
N ASP A 130 23.89 -12.82 -30.33
CA ASP A 130 25.04 -12.07 -30.84
C ASP A 130 24.99 -10.63 -30.32
N VAL A 131 25.38 -10.43 -29.06
CA VAL A 131 25.73 -9.10 -28.55
C VAL A 131 27.25 -9.05 -28.36
N PRO A 132 27.99 -8.24 -29.14
CA PRO A 132 29.42 -8.11 -28.99
C PRO A 132 29.76 -7.43 -27.66
N MET A 133 30.71 -8.03 -26.95
CA MET A 133 31.25 -7.56 -25.67
C MET A 133 31.94 -6.19 -25.87
N PRO A 134 31.59 -5.13 -25.12
CA PRO A 134 32.27 -3.85 -25.26
C PRO A 134 33.69 -3.93 -24.69
N GLU A 135 34.63 -3.44 -25.50
CA GLU A 135 36.05 -3.29 -25.20
C GLU A 135 36.27 -2.46 -23.92
N ALA A 136 37.22 -2.92 -23.10
CA ALA A 136 37.54 -2.33 -21.80
C ALA A 136 38.04 -0.89 -21.94
N ILE A 137 37.39 0.04 -21.25
CA ILE A 137 37.85 1.43 -21.10
C ILE A 137 39.01 1.43 -20.10
N PRO A 138 40.21 1.92 -20.46
CA PRO A 138 41.33 2.02 -19.53
C PRO A 138 41.01 3.04 -18.43
N LEU A 139 41.08 2.60 -17.16
CA LEU A 139 40.95 3.48 -16.00
C LEU A 139 42.14 4.44 -15.94
N ALA A 140 41.86 5.74 -16.07
CA ALA A 140 42.81 6.80 -15.76
C ALA A 140 43.01 6.88 -14.24
N GLU A 141 44.23 6.56 -13.82
CA GLU A 141 44.76 6.70 -12.47
C GLU A 141 44.68 8.16 -12.02
N SER A 142 43.76 8.46 -11.10
CA SER A 142 43.56 9.79 -10.54
C SER A 142 44.46 10.00 -9.33
N ALA A 143 45.35 10.99 -9.44
CA ALA A 143 46.29 11.42 -8.42
C ALA A 143 45.59 11.95 -7.13
N PRO A 144 46.26 11.88 -5.97
CA PRO A 144 45.69 12.30 -4.69
C PRO A 144 45.71 13.83 -4.54
N HIS A 145 44.53 14.43 -4.31
CA HIS A 145 44.42 15.82 -3.89
C HIS A 145 44.71 15.96 -2.39
N ALA A 146 45.71 16.79 -2.08
CA ALA A 146 46.12 17.18 -0.75
C ALA A 146 45.04 17.99 -0.02
N LEU A 147 44.85 17.67 1.27
CA LEU A 147 44.05 18.44 2.23
C LEU A 147 44.63 19.86 2.40
N ALA A 148 43.77 20.87 2.23
CA ALA A 148 44.03 22.22 2.69
C ALA A 148 43.13 22.52 3.90
N ASP A 149 43.78 22.74 5.04
CA ASP A 149 43.19 23.30 6.26
C ASP A 149 42.57 24.68 5.97
N SER A 150 41.38 24.94 6.52
CA SER A 150 40.82 26.29 6.63
C SER A 150 40.31 26.53 8.05
N PRO A 151 40.68 27.66 8.70
CA PRO A 151 40.31 27.96 10.08
C PRO A 151 38.87 28.51 10.21
N PRO A 152 38.26 28.43 11.41
CA PRO A 152 36.87 28.85 11.62
C PRO A 152 36.72 30.37 11.76
N THR A 153 35.87 30.95 10.91
CA THR A 153 35.43 32.35 11.01
C THR A 153 34.30 32.50 12.03
N ARG A 154 34.57 33.30 13.07
CA ARG A 154 33.63 33.71 14.13
C ARG A 154 32.98 35.04 13.72
N ASN A 155 31.68 35.06 13.44
CA ASN A 155 30.85 36.27 13.27
C ASN A 155 29.46 35.92 13.83
N ALA A 156 28.93 36.52 14.89
CA ALA A 156 28.52 37.92 15.13
C ALA A 156 27.00 37.87 15.38
N ALA A 157 26.59 38.23 16.60
CA ALA A 157 25.21 38.19 17.06
C ALA A 157 24.36 39.29 16.42
N PRO A 158 23.10 39.04 16.02
CA PRO A 158 22.18 40.10 15.61
C PRO A 158 21.42 40.68 16.81
N ASP A 159 21.34 42.02 16.81
CA ASP A 159 20.64 42.87 17.77
C ASP A 159 19.14 42.57 17.92
N ALA A 160 18.67 42.73 19.16
CA ALA A 160 17.29 42.59 19.56
C ALA A 160 16.42 43.78 19.07
N PRO A 161 15.23 43.54 18.47
CA PRO A 161 14.30 44.61 18.13
C PRO A 161 13.52 45.12 19.37
N LYS A 162 13.45 46.46 19.48
CA LYS A 162 12.69 47.23 20.46
C LYS A 162 11.18 46.92 20.39
N ALA A 163 10.58 46.81 21.57
CA ALA A 163 9.15 46.62 21.78
C ALA A 163 8.32 47.84 21.35
N SER A 164 7.27 47.61 20.56
CA SER A 164 6.20 48.57 20.29
C SER A 164 5.05 48.42 21.30
N PRO A 165 4.32 49.50 21.62
CA PRO A 165 3.31 49.52 22.67
C PRO A 165 2.05 48.74 22.29
N SER A 166 1.57 47.97 23.26
CA SER A 166 0.36 47.15 23.27
C SER A 166 -0.89 48.02 23.11
N VAL A 167 -1.57 47.89 21.96
CA VAL A 167 -2.93 48.40 21.76
C VAL A 167 -3.90 47.37 22.31
N ALA A 168 -4.71 47.77 23.29
CA ALA A 168 -5.73 46.93 23.92
C ALA A 168 -6.84 46.60 22.91
N GLU A 169 -6.73 45.44 22.24
CA GLU A 169 -7.76 44.92 21.35
C GLU A 169 -8.97 44.39 22.12
N SER A 170 -10.15 44.86 21.71
CA SER A 170 -11.43 44.56 22.35
C SER A 170 -11.83 43.07 22.16
N PRO A 171 -12.22 42.36 23.24
CA PRO A 171 -12.40 40.89 23.25
C PRO A 171 -13.58 40.35 22.41
N ILE A 172 -14.43 41.23 21.87
CA ILE A 172 -15.64 40.82 21.12
C ILE A 172 -15.36 40.68 19.62
N ALA A 173 -14.38 41.41 19.06
CA ALA A 173 -14.01 41.29 17.64
C ALA A 173 -13.25 39.98 17.32
N ASN A 174 -12.53 39.43 18.31
CA ASN A 174 -11.72 38.22 18.13
C ASN A 174 -12.54 36.91 17.98
N ARG A 175 -13.79 36.87 18.48
CA ARG A 175 -14.63 35.66 18.33
C ARG A 175 -15.19 35.46 16.91
N ARG A 176 -15.49 36.55 16.18
CA ARG A 176 -16.02 36.45 14.81
C ARG A 176 -14.93 36.15 13.78
N HIS A 177 -13.70 36.67 13.96
CA HIS A 177 -12.59 36.34 13.07
C HIS A 177 -12.08 34.90 13.23
N ARG A 178 -12.07 34.33 14.45
CA ARG A 178 -11.65 32.94 14.68
C ARG A 178 -12.56 31.91 14.00
N HIS A 179 -13.85 32.19 13.84
CA HIS A 179 -14.78 31.27 13.15
C HIS A 179 -14.64 31.30 11.62
N LEU A 180 -14.40 32.49 11.04
CA LEU A 180 -14.17 32.64 9.60
C LEU A 180 -12.80 32.12 9.15
N GLN A 181 -11.77 32.15 10.01
CA GLN A 181 -10.48 31.50 9.73
C GLN A 181 -10.57 29.98 9.77
N SER A 182 -11.32 29.39 10.71
CA SER A 182 -11.47 27.93 10.79
C SER A 182 -12.17 27.30 9.57
N GLN A 183 -12.98 28.06 8.82
CA GLN A 183 -13.65 27.58 7.61
C GLN A 183 -12.80 27.69 6.34
N ARG A 184 -11.76 28.53 6.29
CA ARG A 184 -10.83 28.60 5.15
C ARG A 184 -9.72 27.53 5.21
N ASP A 185 -9.50 26.92 6.38
CA ASP A 185 -8.47 25.90 6.58
C ASP A 185 -8.97 24.45 6.30
N GLU A 186 -10.27 24.23 6.14
CA GLU A 186 -10.85 22.89 5.90
C GLU A 186 -10.34 22.16 4.64
N PRO A 187 -10.27 22.79 3.43
CA PRO A 187 -9.76 22.09 2.25
C PRO A 187 -8.26 21.78 2.35
N HIS A 188 -7.50 22.62 3.08
CA HIS A 188 -6.08 22.42 3.34
C HIS A 188 -5.82 21.21 4.24
N SER A 189 -6.73 20.93 5.19
CA SER A 189 -6.62 19.76 6.08
C SER A 189 -6.71 18.42 5.35
N ARG A 190 -7.61 18.28 4.36
CA ARG A 190 -7.77 17.03 3.60
C ARG A 190 -6.60 16.78 2.67
N ALA A 191 -6.12 17.81 1.98
CA ALA A 191 -4.95 17.72 1.11
C ALA A 191 -3.66 17.44 1.92
N ALA A 192 -3.49 18.09 3.07
CA ALA A 192 -2.39 17.79 4.00
C ALA A 192 -2.45 16.34 4.49
N ARG A 193 -3.62 15.88 4.94
CA ARG A 193 -3.82 14.49 5.36
C ARG A 193 -3.48 13.48 4.25
N ARG A 194 -3.95 13.71 3.01
CA ARG A 194 -3.62 12.85 1.87
C ARG A 194 -2.12 12.80 1.60
N ARG A 195 -1.41 13.92 1.70
CA ARG A 195 0.05 13.98 1.55
C ARG A 195 0.76 13.17 2.64
N VAL A 196 0.34 13.30 3.90
CA VAL A 196 0.93 12.52 5.02
C VAL A 196 0.68 11.03 4.83
N ILE A 197 -0.54 10.63 4.43
CA ILE A 197 -0.86 9.23 4.15
C ILE A 197 -0.01 8.70 2.98
N ALA A 198 0.11 9.46 1.89
CA ALA A 198 0.93 9.06 0.74
C ALA A 198 2.41 8.86 1.14
N ARG A 199 2.97 9.78 1.94
CA ARG A 199 4.33 9.66 2.50
C ARG A 199 4.46 8.44 3.41
N LEU A 200 3.47 8.18 4.26
CA LEU A 200 3.43 7.00 5.13
C LEU A 200 3.42 5.68 4.33
N VAL A 201 2.69 5.62 3.21
CA VAL A 201 2.72 4.46 2.32
C VAL A 201 4.09 4.31 1.65
N GLY A 202 4.67 5.41 1.15
CA GLY A 202 6.00 5.41 0.53
C GLY A 202 7.09 4.90 1.49
N ILE A 203 7.17 5.47 2.69
CA ILE A 203 8.18 5.06 3.70
C ILE A 203 7.96 3.61 4.14
N ARG A 204 6.70 3.13 4.23
CA ARG A 204 6.40 1.73 4.57
C ARG A 204 6.94 0.78 3.51
N ARG A 205 6.76 1.11 2.23
CA ARG A 205 7.31 0.32 1.11
C ARG A 205 8.83 0.26 1.19
N ILE A 206 9.48 1.39 1.43
CA ILE A 206 10.94 1.44 1.60
C ILE A 206 11.37 0.56 2.78
N VAL A 207 10.73 0.66 3.96
CA VAL A 207 11.08 -0.17 5.13
C VAL A 207 10.97 -1.67 4.85
N ILE A 208 9.92 -2.09 4.13
CA ILE A 208 9.72 -3.51 3.75
C ILE A 208 10.82 -3.96 2.79
N ALA A 209 11.06 -3.20 1.72
CA ALA A 209 12.10 -3.50 0.73
C ALA A 209 13.51 -3.45 1.35
N TRP A 210 13.75 -2.54 2.30
CA TRP A 210 14.96 -2.47 3.09
C TRP A 210 15.12 -3.80 3.83
N ARG A 211 14.23 -4.18 4.75
CA ARG A 211 14.36 -5.43 5.51
C ARG A 211 14.57 -6.69 4.66
N ALA A 212 14.02 -6.75 3.44
CA ALA A 212 14.20 -7.89 2.55
C ALA A 212 15.68 -8.15 2.19
N ILE A 213 16.51 -7.11 2.11
CA ILE A 213 17.94 -7.17 1.75
C ILE A 213 18.84 -7.35 2.99
N GLU A 214 18.30 -7.28 4.21
CA GLU A 214 19.12 -7.45 5.41
C GLU A 214 19.89 -8.80 5.45
N PRO A 215 19.28 -9.96 5.14
CA PRO A 215 19.99 -11.24 5.17
C PRO A 215 21.17 -11.30 4.18
N ILE A 216 21.02 -10.61 3.04
CA ILE A 216 22.01 -10.51 1.96
C ILE A 216 23.27 -9.81 2.47
N LEU A 217 23.10 -8.70 3.20
CA LEU A 217 24.22 -7.91 3.69
C LEU A 217 24.90 -8.53 4.92
N GLN A 218 24.19 -9.36 5.68
CA GLN A 218 24.75 -10.06 6.84
C GLN A 218 25.60 -11.28 6.45
N HIS A 219 25.32 -11.90 5.30
CA HIS A 219 26.03 -13.09 4.82
C HIS A 219 26.63 -12.85 3.43
N PRO A 220 27.71 -12.06 3.32
CA PRO A 220 28.31 -11.75 2.02
C PRO A 220 29.12 -12.90 1.41
N GLU A 221 29.35 -13.98 2.15
CA GLU A 221 30.03 -15.20 1.68
C GLU A 221 29.09 -16.11 0.88
N LEU A 222 28.38 -15.55 -0.11
CA LEU A 222 27.62 -16.43 -0.99
C LEU A 222 28.59 -17.09 -1.94
N ASP A 223 28.65 -18.39 -1.77
CA ASP A 223 29.28 -19.27 -2.72
C ASP A 223 28.67 -18.99 -4.10
N SER A 224 29.53 -18.71 -5.08
CA SER A 224 29.14 -18.29 -6.43
C SER A 224 28.27 -19.35 -7.17
N ALA A 225 28.13 -20.53 -6.57
CA ALA A 225 27.35 -21.66 -7.05
C ALA A 225 25.82 -21.41 -7.10
N GLN A 226 25.26 -20.43 -6.39
CA GLN A 226 23.80 -20.23 -6.37
C GLN A 226 23.34 -19.09 -7.30
N ALA A 227 23.31 -19.38 -8.60
CA ALA A 227 22.72 -18.49 -9.61
C ALA A 227 21.25 -18.09 -9.33
N PHE A 228 20.52 -18.90 -8.55
CA PHE A 228 19.17 -18.59 -8.10
C PHE A 228 19.13 -17.43 -7.09
N GLU A 229 20.08 -17.38 -6.15
CA GLU A 229 20.16 -16.33 -5.14
C GLU A 229 20.44 -14.97 -5.80
N ILE A 230 21.30 -14.93 -6.82
CA ILE A 230 21.62 -13.69 -7.57
C ILE A 230 20.35 -13.06 -8.17
N ARG A 231 19.42 -13.86 -8.71
CA ARG A 231 18.16 -13.34 -9.26
C ARG A 231 17.25 -12.77 -8.18
N VAL A 232 17.13 -13.46 -7.04
CA VAL A 232 16.36 -12.98 -5.89
C VAL A 232 16.93 -11.66 -5.38
N TRP A 233 18.26 -11.56 -5.31
CA TRP A 233 18.97 -10.35 -4.90
C TRP A 233 18.69 -9.19 -5.85
N LEU A 234 18.90 -9.37 -7.16
CA LEU A 234 18.66 -8.34 -8.15
C LEU A 234 17.20 -7.84 -8.09
N ASN A 235 16.24 -8.73 -7.88
CA ASN A 235 14.85 -8.36 -7.72
C ASN A 235 14.61 -7.51 -6.45
N GLN A 236 15.21 -7.89 -5.31
CA GLN A 236 15.07 -7.12 -4.07
C GLN A 236 15.76 -5.74 -4.16
N PHE A 237 16.97 -5.67 -4.73
CA PHE A 237 17.67 -4.41 -4.97
C PHE A 237 16.86 -3.48 -5.89
N ARG A 238 16.26 -4.04 -6.95
CA ARG A 238 15.37 -3.29 -7.85
C ARG A 238 14.14 -2.78 -7.11
N GLN A 239 13.46 -3.63 -6.33
CA GLN A 239 12.29 -3.21 -5.53
C GLN A 239 12.64 -2.08 -4.56
N LEU A 240 13.82 -2.14 -3.92
CA LEU A 240 14.27 -1.07 -3.04
C LEU A 240 14.58 0.21 -3.82
N SER A 241 15.27 0.11 -4.96
CA SER A 241 15.58 1.26 -5.82
C SER A 241 14.32 1.95 -6.33
N ASP A 242 13.33 1.17 -6.79
CA ASP A 242 12.04 1.66 -7.24
C ASP A 242 11.28 2.33 -6.07
N ALA A 243 11.29 1.72 -4.88
CA ALA A 243 10.64 2.29 -3.69
C ALA A 243 11.26 3.63 -3.26
N ILE A 244 12.59 3.76 -3.34
CA ILE A 244 13.31 5.01 -3.03
C ILE A 244 12.97 6.07 -4.08
N THR A 245 13.00 5.72 -5.37
CA THR A 245 12.76 6.64 -6.49
C THR A 245 11.33 7.18 -6.50
N LEU A 246 10.36 6.34 -6.14
CA LEU A 246 8.94 6.73 -6.05
C LEU A 246 8.60 7.49 -4.77
N SER A 247 9.52 7.57 -3.81
CA SER A 247 9.27 8.29 -2.57
C SER A 247 9.35 9.80 -2.78
N ILE A 248 8.37 10.52 -2.24
CA ILE A 248 8.27 11.99 -2.35
C ILE A 248 9.36 12.68 -1.52
N GLU A 249 9.94 11.97 -0.56
CA GLU A 249 10.88 12.52 0.41
C GLU A 249 12.30 12.11 0.06
N PRO A 250 13.25 13.06 -0.06
CA PRO A 250 14.63 12.73 -0.40
C PRO A 250 15.23 11.86 0.70
N PHE A 251 15.38 10.57 0.39
CA PHE A 251 16.05 9.61 1.25
C PHE A 251 17.56 9.65 1.01
N ALA A 252 18.33 9.66 2.10
CA ALA A 252 19.77 9.42 2.11
C ALA A 252 20.60 10.42 1.28
N THR A 253 20.52 11.70 1.67
CA THR A 253 21.43 12.74 1.17
C THR A 253 22.88 12.38 1.57
N PRO A 254 23.93 12.72 0.80
CA PRO A 254 25.31 12.42 1.18
C PRO A 254 25.61 12.80 2.63
N GLY A 255 26.12 11.84 3.41
CA GLY A 255 26.39 12.00 4.86
C GLY A 255 25.24 11.62 5.79
N GLN A 256 24.04 11.32 5.26
CA GLN A 256 22.93 10.80 6.06
C GLN A 256 22.95 9.27 6.19
N PRO A 257 22.27 8.71 7.22
CA PRO A 257 22.05 7.27 7.36
C PRO A 257 21.50 6.61 6.09
N GLY A 258 22.17 5.58 5.58
CA GLY A 258 21.75 4.85 4.37
C GLY A 258 22.25 5.47 3.06
N SER A 259 23.13 6.46 3.10
CA SER A 259 23.68 7.12 1.90
C SER A 259 24.63 6.23 1.12
N LEU A 260 25.43 5.36 1.75
CA LEU A 260 26.29 4.41 1.03
C LEU A 260 25.44 3.36 0.31
N VAL A 261 24.41 2.88 0.98
CA VAL A 261 23.46 1.91 0.41
C VAL A 261 22.74 2.51 -0.79
N THR A 262 22.30 3.76 -0.68
CA THR A 262 21.58 4.45 -1.77
C THR A 262 22.52 4.77 -2.93
N ALA A 263 23.77 5.12 -2.65
CA ALA A 263 24.81 5.28 -3.67
C ALA A 263 25.08 3.97 -4.41
N LEU A 264 25.12 2.84 -3.69
CA LEU A 264 25.26 1.50 -4.26
C LEU A 264 24.06 1.11 -5.14
N LEU A 265 22.83 1.37 -4.69
CA LEU A 265 21.59 1.06 -5.42
C LEU A 265 21.44 1.83 -6.73
N ARG A 266 22.10 2.99 -6.85
CA ARG A 266 22.14 3.80 -8.07
C ARG A 266 23.15 3.31 -9.11
N GLN A 267 24.04 2.39 -8.73
CA GLN A 267 25.00 1.83 -9.66
C GLN A 267 24.32 0.83 -10.60
N PRO A 268 24.74 0.73 -11.87
CA PRO A 268 24.13 -0.18 -12.84
C PRO A 268 24.31 -1.66 -12.49
N VAL A 269 25.37 -2.00 -11.75
CA VAL A 269 25.72 -3.38 -11.38
C VAL A 269 26.02 -3.48 -9.87
N PRO A 270 25.02 -3.32 -8.99
CA PRO A 270 25.24 -3.23 -7.53
C PRO A 270 25.82 -4.52 -6.95
N VAL A 271 25.46 -5.68 -7.50
CA VAL A 271 25.93 -7.00 -7.04
C VAL A 271 27.42 -7.19 -7.30
N ALA A 272 27.92 -6.83 -8.49
CA ALA A 272 29.34 -6.95 -8.82
C ALA A 272 30.19 -6.04 -7.94
N LEU A 273 29.70 -4.83 -7.64
CA LEU A 273 30.37 -3.92 -6.72
C LEU A 273 30.41 -4.49 -5.31
N LEU A 274 29.31 -5.06 -4.80
CA LEU A 274 29.26 -5.69 -3.48
C LEU A 274 30.25 -6.87 -3.38
N GLN A 275 30.33 -7.69 -4.44
CA GLN A 275 31.28 -8.82 -4.52
C GLN A 275 32.73 -8.33 -4.52
N GLY A 276 33.03 -7.22 -5.19
CA GLY A 276 34.36 -6.60 -5.21
C GLY A 276 34.75 -5.83 -3.95
N MET A 277 33.80 -5.54 -3.04
CA MET A 277 34.11 -4.82 -1.81
C MET A 277 34.98 -5.62 -0.85
N LEU A 278 35.96 -4.94 -0.25
CA LEU A 278 36.77 -5.48 0.85
C LEU A 278 35.89 -5.76 2.08
N PRO A 279 36.26 -6.70 2.97
CA PRO A 279 35.51 -6.97 4.20
C PRO A 279 35.22 -5.72 5.04
N SER A 280 36.20 -4.82 5.19
CA SER A 280 36.04 -3.56 5.93
C SER A 280 35.03 -2.60 5.27
N GLN A 281 34.92 -2.60 3.94
CA GLN A 281 33.92 -1.81 3.21
C GLN A 281 32.52 -2.41 3.37
N ARG A 282 32.42 -3.75 3.40
CA ARG A 282 31.16 -4.45 3.68
C ARG A 282 30.68 -4.16 5.10
N ASP A 283 31.58 -4.13 6.08
CA ASP A 283 31.24 -3.75 7.46
C ASP A 283 30.73 -2.31 7.54
N GLN A 284 31.35 -1.38 6.81
CA GLN A 284 30.88 0.00 6.72
C GLN A 284 29.49 0.10 6.06
N LEU A 285 29.27 -0.63 4.97
CA LEU A 285 27.98 -0.71 4.29
C LEU A 285 26.91 -1.30 5.21
N ALA A 286 27.21 -2.38 5.94
CA ALA A 286 26.30 -3.00 6.90
C ALA A 286 26.01 -2.09 8.11
N ALA A 287 27.00 -1.29 8.54
CA ALA A 287 26.80 -0.27 9.57
C ALA A 287 25.89 0.87 9.07
N ASP A 288 26.13 1.38 7.86
CA ASP A 288 25.30 2.41 7.23
C ASP A 288 23.87 1.91 6.97
N TRP A 289 23.73 0.66 6.54
CA TRP A 289 22.45 -0.02 6.38
C TRP A 289 21.62 -0.03 7.66
N ARG A 290 22.21 -0.42 8.79
CA ARG A 290 21.55 -0.42 10.11
C ARG A 290 21.21 1.00 10.58
N LYS A 291 22.05 1.99 10.26
CA LYS A 291 21.74 3.41 10.54
C LYS A 291 20.53 3.85 9.70
N GLY A 292 20.51 3.56 8.40
CA GLY A 292 19.41 3.88 7.49
C GLY A 292 18.10 3.23 7.93
N HIS A 293 18.13 1.95 8.33
CA HIS A 293 16.95 1.25 8.83
C HIS A 293 16.35 1.89 10.10
N ARG A 294 17.19 2.28 11.06
CA ARG A 294 16.76 2.99 12.26
C ARG A 294 16.11 4.32 11.91
N TRP A 295 16.75 5.11 11.06
CA TRP A 295 16.22 6.40 10.58
C TRP A 295 14.87 6.23 9.89
N LEU A 296 14.73 5.25 8.98
CA LEU A 296 13.48 4.97 8.28
C LEU A 296 12.35 4.58 9.25
N THR A 297 12.69 3.79 10.27
CA THR A 297 11.72 3.34 11.28
C THR A 297 11.25 4.50 12.17
N GLU A 298 12.16 5.38 12.58
CA GLU A 298 11.85 6.59 13.32
C GLU A 298 10.97 7.54 12.49
N ARG A 299 11.35 7.77 11.22
CA ARG A 299 10.57 8.60 10.30
C ARG A 299 9.17 8.04 10.04
N TYR A 300 9.03 6.72 9.93
CA TYR A 300 7.72 6.06 9.83
C TYR A 300 6.87 6.30 11.09
N ARG A 301 7.45 6.24 12.29
CA ARG A 301 6.73 6.51 13.55
C ARG A 301 6.28 7.96 13.63
N GLU A 302 7.13 8.92 13.26
CA GLU A 302 6.78 10.34 13.20
C GLU A 302 5.61 10.59 12.25
N LEU A 303 5.68 10.08 11.02
CA LEU A 303 4.60 10.22 10.03
C LEU A 303 3.31 9.54 10.47
N ARG A 304 3.41 8.43 11.21
CA ARG A 304 2.25 7.77 11.79
C ARG A 304 1.61 8.61 12.89
N ALA A 305 2.41 9.18 13.80
CA ALA A 305 1.92 10.09 14.83
C ALA A 305 1.27 11.34 14.21
N GLU A 306 1.88 11.90 13.17
CA GLU A 306 1.30 12.99 12.38
C GLU A 306 -0.03 12.58 11.73
N ALA A 307 -0.10 11.41 11.10
CA ALA A 307 -1.32 10.86 10.51
C ALA A 307 -2.44 10.62 11.55
N GLU A 308 -2.07 10.21 12.76
CA GLU A 308 -2.97 10.01 13.89
C GLU A 308 -3.51 11.33 14.44
N SER A 309 -2.72 12.43 14.39
CA SER A 309 -3.19 13.77 14.75
C SER A 309 -4.34 14.29 13.87
N PHE A 310 -4.44 13.80 12.63
CA PHE A 310 -5.56 14.10 11.72
C PHE A 310 -6.78 13.19 11.94
N GLN A 311 -6.69 12.17 12.78
CA GLN A 311 -7.85 11.34 13.08
C GLN A 311 -8.76 12.10 14.06
N PRO A 312 -10.08 12.18 13.78
CA PRO A 312 -11.00 12.74 14.77
C PRO A 312 -10.86 11.93 16.06
N PRO A 313 -10.98 12.58 17.24
CA PRO A 313 -10.82 11.93 18.52
C PRO A 313 -11.63 10.64 18.54
N THR A 314 -11.01 9.55 18.98
CA THR A 314 -11.55 8.18 18.95
C THR A 314 -12.94 8.07 19.59
N ALA A 315 -13.28 8.98 20.51
CA ALA A 315 -14.62 9.14 21.07
C ALA A 315 -15.70 9.36 20.01
N LEU A 316 -15.44 10.19 18.98
CA LEU A 316 -16.39 10.43 17.89
C LEU A 316 -16.54 9.21 16.98
N ARG A 317 -15.47 8.43 16.77
CA ARG A 317 -15.55 7.16 16.04
C ARG A 317 -16.31 6.09 16.81
N ARG A 318 -16.13 6.00 18.12
CA ARG A 318 -16.90 5.11 19.00
C ARG A 318 -18.37 5.52 19.03
N LEU A 319 -18.67 6.82 19.15
CA LEU A 319 -20.03 7.34 19.04
C LEU A 319 -20.64 7.04 17.68
N ALA A 320 -19.93 7.25 16.58
CA ALA A 320 -20.43 6.93 15.24
C ALA A 320 -20.66 5.43 15.04
N ALA A 321 -19.81 4.56 15.63
CA ALA A 321 -20.01 3.11 15.62
C ALA A 321 -21.24 2.72 16.45
N ILE A 322 -21.42 3.30 17.64
CA ILE A 322 -22.59 3.09 18.50
C ILE A 322 -23.87 3.57 17.78
N VAL A 323 -23.84 4.74 17.15
CA VAL A 323 -24.97 5.29 16.39
C VAL A 323 -25.33 4.38 15.20
N ARG A 324 -24.34 3.88 14.45
CA ARG A 324 -24.61 2.90 13.37
C ARG A 324 -25.14 1.57 13.87
N GLU A 325 -24.67 1.11 15.03
CA GLU A 325 -25.16 -0.13 15.62
C GLU A 325 -26.62 0.04 16.11
N ILE A 326 -26.97 1.22 16.63
CA ILE A 326 -28.34 1.59 16.98
C ILE A 326 -29.23 1.67 15.72
N GLU A 327 -28.74 2.20 14.60
CA GLU A 327 -29.48 2.22 13.32
C GLU A 327 -29.75 0.81 12.77
N ARG A 328 -28.80 -0.12 12.91
CA ARG A 328 -28.96 -1.50 12.42
C ARG A 328 -29.89 -2.35 13.26
N SER A 329 -30.11 -1.96 14.51
CA SER A 329 -30.86 -2.74 15.49
C SER A 329 -31.88 -1.85 16.22
N PRO A 330 -33.09 -1.67 15.67
CA PRO A 330 -34.11 -0.79 16.26
C PRO A 330 -34.49 -1.18 17.70
N GLY A 331 -34.22 -2.43 18.11
CA GLY A 331 -34.41 -2.91 19.49
C GLY A 331 -33.58 -2.14 20.53
N TYR A 332 -32.35 -1.72 20.21
CA TYR A 332 -31.55 -0.93 21.15
C TYR A 332 -32.12 0.47 21.37
N LEU A 333 -32.77 1.04 20.36
CA LEU A 333 -33.44 2.33 20.45
C LEU A 333 -34.60 2.28 21.45
N LEU A 334 -35.37 1.19 21.43
CA LEU A 334 -36.43 0.93 22.39
C LEU A 334 -35.89 0.70 23.81
N MET A 335 -34.81 -0.07 23.97
CA MET A 335 -34.19 -0.27 25.28
C MET A 335 -33.62 1.04 25.86
N LEU A 336 -33.02 1.88 25.01
CA LEU A 336 -32.44 3.15 25.43
C LEU A 336 -33.53 4.15 25.85
N LEU A 337 -34.64 4.22 25.11
CA LEU A 337 -35.82 5.01 25.48
C LEU A 337 -36.45 4.51 26.79
N ALA A 338 -36.59 3.19 26.95
CA ALA A 338 -37.11 2.59 28.18
C ALA A 338 -36.22 2.92 29.39
N GLY A 339 -34.89 2.79 29.24
CA GLY A 339 -33.92 3.17 30.26
C GLY A 339 -34.00 4.65 30.63
N MET A 340 -34.13 5.55 29.64
CA MET A 340 -34.28 6.98 29.87
C MET A 340 -35.58 7.33 30.61
N ALA A 341 -36.69 6.69 30.27
CA ALA A 341 -37.96 6.89 30.96
C ALA A 341 -37.89 6.44 32.43
N LEU A 342 -37.23 5.32 32.70
CA LEU A 342 -37.02 4.79 34.04
C LEU A 342 -36.14 5.72 34.88
N LEU A 343 -35.06 6.25 34.29
CA LEU A 343 -34.19 7.24 34.92
C LEU A 343 -34.95 8.54 35.26
N MET A 344 -35.78 9.05 34.35
CA MET A 344 -36.59 10.24 34.59
C MET A 344 -37.63 10.02 35.71
N GLY A 345 -38.25 8.82 35.75
CA GLY A 345 -39.15 8.44 36.85
C GLY A 345 -38.44 8.45 38.20
N LEU A 346 -37.22 7.90 38.26
CA LEU A 346 -36.40 7.87 39.47
C LEU A 346 -36.04 9.29 39.94
N ILE A 347 -35.56 10.14 39.04
CA ILE A 347 -35.23 11.55 39.34
C ILE A 347 -36.45 12.31 39.86
N ARG A 348 -37.63 12.06 39.28
CA ARG A 348 -38.88 12.70 39.71
C ARG A 348 -39.30 12.23 41.10
N SER A 349 -39.11 10.96 41.44
CA SER A 349 -39.40 10.42 42.77
C SER A 349 -38.48 10.96 43.87
N LEU A 350 -37.27 11.38 43.49
CA LEU A 350 -36.24 11.89 44.40
C LEU A 350 -36.33 13.41 44.63
N ARG A 351 -37.22 14.14 43.96
CA ARG A 351 -37.51 15.53 44.31
C ARG A 351 -38.59 15.56 45.39
N PRO A 352 -38.25 15.84 46.66
CA PRO A 352 -39.25 16.04 47.70
C PRO A 352 -40.09 17.29 47.37
N SER A 353 -41.40 17.15 47.55
CA SER A 353 -42.43 18.15 47.31
C SER A 353 -42.25 19.43 48.12
#